data_AF-A0A919Q0V3-F1
#
_entry.id   AF-A0A919Q0V3-F1
#
_cell.length_a   1.000
_cell.length_b   1.000
_cell.length_c   1.000
_cell.angle_alpha   90.00
_cell.angle_beta   90.00
_cell.angle_gamma   90.00
#
_symmetry.space_group_name_H-M   'P 1'
#
loop_
_entity.id
_entity.type
_entity.pdbx_description
1 polymer ?
#
loop_
_entity_poly.entity_id
_entity_poly.type
_entity_poly.pdbx_seq_one_letter_code
_entity_poly.pdbx_strand_id
1 'polypeptide(L)'
;MSDTRSVIIVGSGPAGYTAAIYAARAGLQPLVVAGSITAGGALMNTTEVENFPGFVEGIQGPELMETLQGQAERFGAEVLFDDVTAMSLEGDVKTVTTGMGKEFSAKAVILATGSAYRELGLEDEKRLSGKGVSWCATCDGFFFRDQEVVVVGGGDSAMEEATFLTRFASKVTVVHRRDELRASKIMADRAKNDPKIEFAWNSEVAGLDGDGKLSSVRLRDVNTGEERVVPATGLFVAIGHVPRSELVTGVIDTDAEGYVQVQGRTTATNVEGVFACGDLVDNRYRQAITAAGSGCAAALDAQHYLDALADAEGAAAADGVDEVIAVEETPAAAAPAEPVPATEDTFQDEVIKSDIPVVVDFWATWCGPCRAVAPLLDELAQEYAGKLKVVKVDTDANPQLAAAYGVTSIPTMNFFKGGEVVKSVVGAKPKPALAALFDEVLA
;
A
#
# COMPACT_ATOMS: atom_id res chain seq x y z
N MET A 1 -16.22 27.45 -7.79
CA MET A 1 -14.91 26.81 -7.53
C MET A 1 -15.15 25.34 -7.78
N SER A 2 -14.59 24.74 -8.83
CA SER A 2 -14.78 23.31 -9.07
C SER A 2 -14.16 22.55 -7.90
N ASP A 3 -14.94 21.65 -7.29
CA ASP A 3 -14.57 20.86 -6.12
C ASP A 3 -13.51 19.82 -6.52
N THR A 4 -12.27 20.29 -6.68
CA THR A 4 -11.16 19.53 -7.23
C THR A 4 -10.42 18.86 -6.09
N ARG A 5 -10.39 17.53 -6.11
CA ARG A 5 -9.76 16.72 -5.05
C ARG A 5 -8.23 16.73 -5.17
N SER A 6 -7.54 16.51 -4.07
CA SER A 6 -6.09 16.31 -4.11
C SER A 6 -5.74 15.01 -4.85
N VAL A 7 -6.42 13.91 -4.50
CA VAL A 7 -6.17 12.59 -5.10
C VAL A 7 -7.43 11.76 -5.24
N ILE A 8 -7.55 11.05 -6.37
CA ILE A 8 -8.52 9.97 -6.57
C ILE A 8 -7.77 8.65 -6.74
N ILE A 9 -8.26 7.60 -6.10
CA ILE A 9 -7.73 6.23 -6.17
C ILE A 9 -8.74 5.37 -6.90
N VAL A 10 -8.34 4.74 -8.00
CA VAL A 10 -9.19 3.88 -8.82
C VAL A 10 -8.87 2.43 -8.52
N GLY A 11 -9.74 1.77 -7.77
CA GLY A 11 -9.57 0.39 -7.31
C GLY A 11 -9.47 0.26 -5.78
N SER A 12 -9.99 -0.84 -5.27
CA SER A 12 -10.21 -1.11 -3.83
C SER A 12 -9.57 -2.43 -3.35
N GLY A 13 -8.58 -2.94 -4.08
CA GLY A 13 -7.75 -4.04 -3.58
C GLY A 13 -6.81 -3.59 -2.45
N PRO A 14 -5.92 -4.47 -1.97
CA PRO A 14 -4.92 -4.12 -0.96
C PRO A 14 -4.08 -2.89 -1.32
N ALA A 15 -3.72 -2.73 -2.60
CA ALA A 15 -3.00 -1.56 -3.09
C ALA A 15 -3.81 -0.26 -2.92
N GLY A 16 -5.08 -0.26 -3.36
CA GLY A 16 -5.95 0.91 -3.31
C GLY A 16 -6.25 1.36 -1.88
N TYR A 17 -6.64 0.43 -1.00
CA TYR A 17 -6.90 0.79 0.40
C TYR A 17 -5.62 1.19 1.15
N THR A 18 -4.46 0.57 0.88
CA THR A 18 -3.21 1.02 1.49
C THR A 18 -2.85 2.43 1.02
N ALA A 19 -3.01 2.74 -0.27
CA ALA A 19 -2.82 4.09 -0.78
C ALA A 19 -3.76 5.09 -0.10
N ALA A 20 -5.03 4.72 0.09
CA ALA A 20 -6.02 5.55 0.76
C ALA A 20 -5.67 5.83 2.23
N ILE A 21 -5.21 4.81 2.97
CA ILE A 21 -4.76 4.98 4.36
C ILE A 21 -3.64 6.02 4.45
N TYR A 22 -2.63 5.93 3.58
CA TYR A 22 -1.50 6.86 3.60
C TYR A 22 -1.90 8.27 3.17
N ALA A 23 -2.65 8.40 2.07
CA ALA A 23 -3.11 9.70 1.59
C ALA A 23 -4.06 10.39 2.59
N ALA A 24 -4.96 9.64 3.23
CA ALA A 24 -5.86 10.17 4.25
C ALA A 24 -5.10 10.66 5.48
N ARG A 25 -4.09 9.91 5.94
CA ARG A 25 -3.22 10.32 7.05
C ARG A 25 -2.38 11.57 6.74
N ALA A 26 -2.08 11.82 5.47
CA ALA A 26 -1.45 13.05 5.00
C ALA A 26 -2.43 14.22 4.85
N GLY A 27 -3.71 14.06 5.21
CA GLY A 27 -4.72 15.12 5.13
C GLY A 27 -5.24 15.37 3.71
N LEU A 28 -5.00 14.46 2.76
CA LEU A 28 -5.36 14.65 1.35
C LEU A 28 -6.82 14.29 1.02
N GLN A 29 -7.59 13.81 2.01
CA GLN A 29 -9.01 13.42 1.88
C GLN A 29 -9.31 12.60 0.59
N PRO A 30 -8.63 11.45 0.40
CA PRO A 30 -8.68 10.70 -0.85
C PRO A 30 -10.09 10.16 -1.14
N LEU A 31 -10.48 10.19 -2.41
CA LEU A 31 -11.65 9.45 -2.90
C LEU A 31 -11.19 8.10 -3.48
N VAL A 32 -11.70 7.00 -2.96
CA VAL A 32 -11.52 5.66 -3.51
C VAL A 32 -12.76 5.29 -4.32
N VAL A 33 -12.60 5.07 -5.63
CA VAL A 33 -13.67 4.49 -6.46
C VAL A 33 -13.50 2.97 -6.45
N ALA A 34 -14.38 2.29 -5.70
CA ALA A 34 -14.15 0.92 -5.27
C ALA A 34 -14.61 -0.15 -6.28
N GLY A 35 -15.42 0.21 -7.26
CA GLY A 35 -16.18 -0.73 -8.08
C GLY A 35 -17.52 -1.07 -7.43
N SER A 36 -18.56 -1.21 -8.24
CA SER A 36 -19.93 -1.44 -7.75
C SER A 36 -20.13 -2.88 -7.21
N ILE A 37 -19.47 -3.85 -7.87
CA ILE A 37 -19.55 -5.27 -7.55
C ILE A 37 -18.21 -5.81 -7.05
N THR A 38 -17.10 -5.26 -7.56
CA THR A 38 -15.75 -5.79 -7.33
C THR A 38 -15.02 -5.16 -6.16
N ALA A 39 -15.73 -4.44 -5.28
CA ALA A 39 -15.15 -3.79 -4.12
C ALA A 39 -14.38 -4.80 -3.24
N GLY A 40 -13.14 -4.47 -2.85
CA GLY A 40 -12.24 -5.38 -2.14
C GLY A 40 -11.34 -6.23 -3.07
N GLY A 41 -11.60 -6.24 -4.37
CA GLY A 41 -10.75 -6.91 -5.36
C GLY A 41 -10.73 -8.44 -5.23
N ALA A 42 -9.64 -9.06 -5.72
CA ALA A 42 -9.56 -10.51 -5.88
C ALA A 42 -9.69 -11.30 -4.55
N LEU A 43 -9.30 -10.70 -3.42
CA LEU A 43 -9.39 -11.34 -2.10
C LEU A 43 -10.83 -11.57 -1.64
N MET A 44 -11.83 -10.90 -2.22
CA MET A 44 -13.23 -11.21 -1.91
C MET A 44 -13.65 -12.62 -2.30
N ASN A 45 -12.90 -13.25 -3.21
CA ASN A 45 -13.19 -14.59 -3.71
C ASN A 45 -12.30 -15.67 -3.06
N THR A 46 -11.39 -15.31 -2.15
CA THR A 46 -10.59 -16.28 -1.40
C THR A 46 -11.21 -16.58 -0.03
N THR A 47 -11.07 -17.82 0.42
CA THR A 47 -11.58 -18.26 1.73
C THR A 47 -10.65 -17.86 2.86
N GLU A 48 -9.36 -18.17 2.76
CA GLU A 48 -8.39 -18.03 3.85
C GLU A 48 -7.07 -17.47 3.31
N VAL A 49 -6.47 -16.56 4.06
CA VAL A 49 -5.21 -15.87 3.75
C VAL A 49 -4.25 -16.09 4.90
N GLU A 50 -3.22 -16.89 4.68
CA GLU A 50 -2.21 -17.23 5.69
C GLU A 50 -0.88 -16.47 5.50
N ASN A 51 -0.73 -15.78 4.37
CA ASN A 51 0.53 -15.16 3.96
C ASN A 51 0.52 -13.62 3.99
N PHE A 52 -0.55 -13.00 4.50
CA PHE A 52 -0.58 -11.58 4.80
C PHE A 52 -0.09 -11.37 6.26
N PRO A 53 1.05 -10.69 6.48
CA PRO A 53 1.65 -10.59 7.81
C PRO A 53 0.76 -9.81 8.78
N GLY A 54 0.74 -10.25 10.05
CA GLY A 54 -0.06 -9.65 11.12
C GLY A 54 -1.22 -10.53 11.60
N PHE A 55 -1.58 -11.57 10.84
CA PHE A 55 -2.65 -12.51 11.18
C PHE A 55 -2.08 -13.90 11.46
N VAL A 56 -1.74 -14.18 12.73
CA VAL A 56 -1.05 -15.41 13.14
C VAL A 56 -1.83 -16.68 12.82
N GLU A 57 -3.15 -16.62 13.00
CA GLU A 57 -4.08 -17.74 12.75
C GLU A 57 -4.69 -17.70 11.34
N GLY A 58 -4.14 -16.87 10.44
CA GLY A 58 -4.78 -16.54 9.16
C GLY A 58 -5.98 -15.59 9.31
N ILE A 59 -6.56 -15.20 8.18
CA ILE A 59 -7.76 -14.34 8.11
C ILE A 59 -8.56 -14.65 6.85
N GLN A 60 -9.88 -14.47 6.87
CA GLN A 60 -10.66 -14.59 5.64
C GLN A 60 -10.36 -13.46 4.67
N GLY A 61 -10.33 -13.74 3.37
CA GLY A 61 -10.10 -12.73 2.33
C GLY A 61 -11.04 -11.51 2.45
N PRO A 62 -12.36 -11.70 2.53
CA PRO A 62 -13.31 -10.61 2.75
C PRO A 62 -13.07 -9.83 4.06
N GLU A 63 -12.75 -10.52 5.15
CA GLU A 63 -12.50 -9.89 6.46
C GLU A 63 -11.24 -9.01 6.45
N LEU A 64 -10.19 -9.46 5.76
CA LEU A 64 -8.99 -8.67 5.53
C LEU A 64 -9.31 -7.38 4.75
N MET A 65 -10.12 -7.48 3.70
CA MET A 65 -10.50 -6.33 2.88
C MET A 65 -11.40 -5.34 3.63
N GLU A 66 -12.35 -5.84 4.42
CA GLU A 66 -13.18 -5.01 5.29
C GLU A 66 -12.33 -4.25 6.32
N THR A 67 -11.33 -4.91 6.91
CA THR A 67 -10.38 -4.29 7.85
C THR A 67 -9.58 -3.17 7.18
N LEU A 68 -9.08 -3.39 5.96
CA LEU A 68 -8.34 -2.38 5.20
C LEU A 68 -9.23 -1.18 4.81
N GLN A 69 -10.47 -1.45 4.37
CA GLN A 69 -11.44 -0.39 4.07
C GLN A 69 -11.73 0.45 5.31
N GLY A 70 -12.11 -0.20 6.42
CA GLY A 70 -12.43 0.49 7.66
C GLY A 70 -11.25 1.31 8.20
N GLN A 71 -10.02 0.84 8.00
CA GLN A 71 -8.83 1.61 8.34
C GLN A 71 -8.67 2.86 7.47
N ALA A 72 -8.93 2.78 6.16
CA ALA A 72 -8.91 3.93 5.27
C ALA A 72 -9.96 4.98 5.66
N GLU A 73 -11.21 4.54 5.86
CA GLU A 73 -12.33 5.41 6.25
C GLU A 73 -12.10 6.07 7.60
N ARG A 74 -11.52 5.34 8.57
CA ARG A 74 -11.17 5.89 9.89
C ARG A 74 -10.24 7.11 9.81
N PHE A 75 -9.36 7.17 8.82
CA PHE A 75 -8.45 8.30 8.61
C PHE A 75 -9.02 9.38 7.69
N GLY A 76 -10.25 9.23 7.19
CA GLY A 76 -10.94 10.22 6.38
C GLY A 76 -10.91 9.98 4.87
N ALA A 77 -10.61 8.75 4.42
CA ALA A 77 -10.85 8.37 3.04
C ALA A 77 -12.36 8.27 2.77
N GLU A 78 -12.80 8.76 1.61
CA GLU A 78 -14.16 8.55 1.11
C GLU A 78 -14.17 7.34 0.17
N VAL A 79 -15.07 6.38 0.41
CA VAL A 79 -15.21 5.20 -0.46
C VAL A 79 -16.51 5.31 -1.25
N LEU A 80 -16.39 5.33 -2.58
CA LEU A 80 -17.49 5.36 -3.53
C LEU A 80 -17.65 4.00 -4.20
N PHE A 81 -18.78 3.35 -3.95
CA PHE A 81 -19.18 2.11 -4.63
C PHE A 81 -19.81 2.42 -5.98
N ASP A 82 -18.97 2.60 -6.99
CA ASP A 82 -19.34 2.78 -8.39
C ASP A 82 -18.16 2.32 -9.27
N ASP A 83 -18.42 2.06 -10.54
CA ASP A 83 -17.38 1.70 -11.50
C ASP A 83 -16.87 2.94 -12.22
N VAL A 84 -15.55 3.04 -12.44
CA VAL A 84 -15.01 4.05 -13.37
C VAL A 84 -15.29 3.59 -14.79
N THR A 85 -15.85 4.47 -15.62
CA THR A 85 -16.19 4.17 -17.02
C THR A 85 -15.35 4.96 -18.01
N ALA A 86 -14.81 6.11 -17.61
CA ALA A 86 -13.89 6.91 -18.42
C ALA A 86 -12.95 7.73 -17.53
N MET A 87 -11.78 8.05 -18.07
CA MET A 87 -10.82 8.96 -17.45
C MET A 87 -10.19 9.89 -18.49
N SER A 88 -10.01 11.16 -18.12
CA SER A 88 -9.15 12.11 -18.82
C SER A 88 -7.94 12.37 -17.94
N LEU A 89 -6.78 11.88 -18.35
CA LEU A 89 -5.58 11.86 -17.51
C LEU A 89 -4.52 12.89 -17.91
N GLU A 90 -4.65 13.53 -19.07
CA GLU A 90 -3.69 14.54 -19.53
C GLU A 90 -3.99 15.92 -18.94
N GLY A 91 -2.96 16.77 -18.84
CA GLY A 91 -3.05 18.13 -18.28
C GLY A 91 -2.98 18.16 -16.75
N ASP A 92 -3.10 19.35 -16.15
CA ASP A 92 -2.84 19.55 -14.71
C ASP A 92 -3.96 18.97 -13.82
N VAL A 93 -5.20 18.97 -14.32
CA VAL A 93 -6.38 18.43 -13.63
C VAL A 93 -6.88 17.20 -14.37
N LYS A 94 -7.00 16.11 -13.62
CA LYS A 94 -7.48 14.80 -14.07
C LYS A 94 -8.99 14.71 -13.86
N THR A 95 -9.70 14.01 -14.74
CA THR A 95 -11.15 13.77 -14.60
C THR A 95 -11.43 12.28 -14.60
N VAL A 96 -12.29 11.84 -13.67
CA VAL A 96 -12.74 10.45 -13.51
C VAL A 96 -14.27 10.44 -13.59
N THR A 97 -14.82 9.71 -14.55
CA THR A 97 -16.27 9.56 -14.76
C THR A 97 -16.72 8.17 -14.31
N THR A 98 -17.79 8.12 -13.51
CA THR A 98 -18.31 6.87 -12.96
C THR A 98 -19.54 6.34 -13.70
N GLY A 99 -19.91 5.08 -13.46
CA GLY A 99 -21.03 4.40 -14.09
C GLY A 99 -22.38 5.05 -13.81
N MET A 100 -22.54 5.65 -12.63
CA MET A 100 -23.74 6.44 -12.29
C MET A 100 -23.73 7.86 -12.88
N GLY A 101 -22.76 8.20 -13.73
CA GLY A 101 -22.67 9.48 -14.44
C GLY A 101 -22.15 10.64 -13.59
N LYS A 102 -21.50 10.37 -12.46
CA LYS A 102 -20.79 11.41 -11.69
C LYS A 102 -19.41 11.64 -12.29
N GLU A 103 -18.99 12.90 -12.30
CA GLU A 103 -17.64 13.29 -12.69
C GLU A 103 -16.92 13.88 -11.49
N PHE A 104 -15.69 13.43 -11.29
CA PHE A 104 -14.79 13.91 -10.25
C PHE A 104 -13.53 14.47 -10.88
N SER A 105 -13.02 15.58 -10.34
CA SER A 105 -11.76 16.18 -10.77
C SER A 105 -10.71 16.03 -9.68
N ALA A 106 -9.45 15.78 -10.05
CA ALA A 106 -8.34 15.71 -9.09
C ALA A 106 -7.01 16.19 -9.65
N LYS A 107 -6.11 16.66 -8.77
CA LYS A 107 -4.72 17.00 -9.13
C LYS A 107 -3.89 15.73 -9.41
N ALA A 108 -4.12 14.66 -8.66
CA ALA A 108 -3.46 13.36 -8.83
C ALA A 108 -4.44 12.18 -8.94
N VAL A 109 -4.03 11.12 -9.64
CA VAL A 109 -4.77 9.84 -9.74
C VAL A 109 -3.84 8.66 -9.45
N ILE A 110 -4.29 7.73 -8.61
CA ILE A 110 -3.60 6.45 -8.35
C ILE A 110 -4.41 5.32 -8.98
N LEU A 111 -3.82 4.61 -9.92
CA LEU A 111 -4.37 3.45 -10.62
C LEU A 111 -4.03 2.17 -9.83
N ALA A 112 -5.04 1.58 -9.19
CA ALA A 112 -4.94 0.37 -8.37
C ALA A 112 -5.97 -0.68 -8.81
N THR A 113 -6.24 -0.77 -10.12
CA THR A 113 -7.28 -1.62 -10.70
C THR A 113 -6.94 -3.11 -10.68
N GLY A 114 -5.67 -3.46 -10.43
CA GLY A 114 -5.21 -4.84 -10.29
C GLY A 114 -5.21 -5.62 -11.60
N SER A 115 -5.30 -6.94 -11.49
CA SER A 115 -5.38 -7.86 -12.62
C SER A 115 -6.43 -8.95 -12.38
N ALA A 116 -6.84 -9.63 -13.45
CA ALA A 116 -7.72 -10.80 -13.39
C ALA A 116 -6.99 -12.05 -13.89
N TYR A 117 -7.28 -13.21 -13.31
CA TYR A 117 -6.80 -14.48 -13.82
C TYR A 117 -7.48 -14.80 -15.15
N ARG A 118 -6.78 -15.50 -16.03
CA ARG A 118 -7.40 -16.11 -17.22
C ARG A 118 -8.06 -17.42 -16.81
N GLU A 119 -9.33 -17.55 -17.14
CA GLU A 119 -10.14 -18.76 -16.89
C GLU A 119 -10.06 -19.75 -18.06
N LEU A 120 -10.29 -21.03 -17.78
CA LEU A 120 -10.48 -22.07 -18.80
C LEU A 120 -11.82 -21.92 -19.53
N GLY A 121 -12.80 -21.29 -18.88
CA GLY A 121 -14.13 -21.03 -19.43
C GLY A 121 -15.10 -22.22 -19.26
N LEU A 122 -14.86 -23.06 -18.26
CA LEU A 122 -15.73 -24.20 -17.94
C LEU A 122 -16.73 -23.83 -16.85
N GLU A 123 -17.98 -24.29 -16.94
CA GLU A 123 -18.98 -24.04 -15.88
C GLU A 123 -18.53 -24.64 -14.54
N ASP A 124 -17.90 -25.82 -14.57
CA ASP A 124 -17.41 -26.50 -13.38
C ASP A 124 -16.23 -25.76 -12.71
N GLU A 125 -15.48 -24.95 -13.46
CA GLU A 125 -14.36 -24.15 -12.94
C GLU A 125 -14.86 -23.18 -11.87
N LYS A 126 -15.97 -22.47 -12.14
CA LYS A 126 -16.61 -21.56 -11.19
C LYS A 126 -17.24 -22.30 -10.02
N ARG A 127 -17.90 -23.44 -10.30
CA ARG A 127 -18.56 -24.26 -9.28
C ARG A 127 -17.58 -24.82 -8.23
N LEU A 128 -16.36 -25.15 -8.65
CA LEU A 128 -15.31 -25.75 -7.82
C LEU A 128 -14.23 -24.76 -7.36
N SER A 129 -14.40 -23.46 -7.62
CA SER A 129 -13.54 -22.39 -7.11
C SER A 129 -13.42 -22.48 -5.57
N GLY A 130 -12.19 -22.50 -5.06
CA GLY A 130 -11.91 -22.67 -3.61
C GLY A 130 -12.24 -24.07 -3.06
N LYS A 131 -12.63 -25.02 -3.92
CA LYS A 131 -13.00 -26.41 -3.58
C LYS A 131 -12.18 -27.42 -4.37
N GLY A 132 -10.93 -27.06 -4.66
CA GLY A 132 -10.00 -27.83 -5.47
C GLY A 132 -9.55 -27.11 -6.74
N VAL A 133 -10.24 -26.04 -7.17
CA VAL A 133 -9.77 -25.17 -8.26
C VAL A 133 -9.16 -23.88 -7.69
N SER A 134 -7.96 -23.54 -8.16
CA SER A 134 -7.20 -22.36 -7.77
C SER A 134 -6.47 -21.74 -8.97
N TRP A 135 -6.16 -20.44 -8.86
CA TRP A 135 -5.31 -19.70 -9.80
C TRP A 135 -4.02 -19.19 -9.15
N CYS A 136 -3.71 -19.64 -7.93
CA CYS A 136 -2.51 -19.23 -7.21
C CYS A 136 -1.92 -20.41 -6.42
N ALA A 137 -0.91 -21.08 -6.99
CA ALA A 137 -0.19 -22.14 -6.30
C ALA A 137 0.49 -21.66 -5.00
N THR A 138 1.02 -20.44 -4.97
CA THR A 138 1.68 -19.88 -3.78
C THR A 138 0.71 -19.65 -2.62
N CYS A 139 -0.55 -19.38 -2.93
CA CYS A 139 -1.61 -19.15 -1.95
C CYS A 139 -2.10 -20.48 -1.39
N ASP A 140 -2.48 -21.42 -2.26
CA ASP A 140 -3.27 -22.59 -1.85
C ASP A 140 -2.47 -23.90 -1.84
N GLY A 141 -1.25 -23.92 -2.39
CA GLY A 141 -0.47 -25.14 -2.58
C GLY A 141 -0.20 -25.92 -1.29
N PHE A 142 -0.14 -25.23 -0.16
CA PHE A 142 0.04 -25.84 1.16
C PHE A 142 -1.09 -26.82 1.54
N PHE A 143 -2.34 -26.54 1.13
CA PHE A 143 -3.51 -27.37 1.44
C PHE A 143 -3.55 -28.72 0.71
N PHE A 144 -2.69 -28.90 -0.30
CA PHE A 144 -2.62 -30.11 -1.15
C PHE A 144 -1.45 -31.04 -0.77
N ARG A 145 -1.03 -31.01 0.49
CA ARG A 145 0.02 -31.91 0.99
C ARG A 145 -0.34 -33.37 0.77
N ASP A 146 0.60 -34.12 0.19
CA ASP A 146 0.50 -35.55 -0.15
C ASP A 146 -0.62 -35.90 -1.15
N GLN A 147 -1.23 -34.91 -1.80
CA GLN A 147 -2.29 -35.09 -2.79
C GLN A 147 -1.77 -34.99 -4.23
N GLU A 148 -2.55 -35.52 -5.18
CA GLU A 148 -2.27 -35.38 -6.62
C GLU A 148 -2.95 -34.11 -7.16
N VAL A 149 -2.17 -33.28 -7.87
CA VAL A 149 -2.65 -32.01 -8.41
C VAL A 149 -2.35 -31.87 -9.89
N VAL A 150 -3.15 -31.07 -10.58
CA VAL A 150 -2.98 -30.71 -11.99
C VAL A 150 -2.61 -29.24 -12.10
N VAL A 151 -1.66 -28.90 -12.96
CA VAL A 151 -1.32 -27.52 -13.33
C VAL A 151 -1.60 -27.33 -14.81
N VAL A 152 -2.35 -26.31 -15.18
CA VAL A 152 -2.67 -26.00 -16.59
C VAL A 152 -1.82 -24.82 -17.06
N GLY A 153 -1.02 -25.03 -18.10
CA GLY A 153 -0.21 -23.97 -18.70
C GLY A 153 1.09 -24.48 -19.32
N GLY A 154 1.86 -23.57 -19.92
CA GLY A 154 3.15 -23.94 -20.53
C GLY A 154 4.15 -22.80 -20.67
N GLY A 155 3.92 -21.67 -20.00
CA GLY A 155 4.91 -20.59 -19.84
C GLY A 155 5.72 -20.76 -18.56
N ASP A 156 6.59 -19.79 -18.27
CA ASP A 156 7.43 -19.83 -17.07
C ASP A 156 6.58 -19.90 -15.79
N SER A 157 5.49 -19.11 -15.66
CA SER A 157 4.62 -19.17 -14.49
C SER A 157 4.07 -20.56 -14.20
N ALA A 158 3.62 -21.29 -15.23
CA ALA A 158 3.11 -22.65 -15.05
C ALA A 158 4.21 -23.61 -14.57
N MET A 159 5.46 -23.44 -15.03
CA MET A 159 6.58 -24.28 -14.61
C MET A 159 7.05 -23.91 -13.19
N GLU A 160 7.03 -22.62 -12.84
CA GLU A 160 7.31 -22.14 -11.48
C GLU A 160 6.28 -22.70 -10.50
N GLU A 161 4.99 -22.59 -10.81
CA GLU A 161 3.90 -23.10 -9.97
C GLU A 161 3.94 -24.62 -9.85
N ALA A 162 4.13 -25.35 -10.95
CA ALA A 162 4.27 -26.81 -10.91
C ALA A 162 5.44 -27.25 -10.02
N THR A 163 6.61 -26.64 -10.20
CA THR A 163 7.80 -26.94 -9.38
C THR A 163 7.61 -26.51 -7.91
N PHE A 164 6.86 -25.45 -7.65
CA PHE A 164 6.53 -25.04 -6.29
C PHE A 164 5.63 -26.07 -5.60
N LEU A 165 4.62 -26.58 -6.32
CA LEU A 165 3.67 -27.56 -5.81
C LEU A 165 4.31 -28.91 -5.47
N THR A 166 5.42 -29.31 -6.10
CA THR A 166 6.12 -30.57 -5.77
C THR A 166 6.66 -30.61 -4.33
N ARG A 167 6.77 -29.45 -3.66
CA ARG A 167 7.10 -29.34 -2.24
C ARG A 167 6.01 -29.89 -1.32
N PHE A 168 4.76 -29.89 -1.77
CA PHE A 168 3.59 -30.30 -0.98
C PHE A 168 2.92 -31.54 -1.57
N ALA A 169 2.62 -31.51 -2.87
CA ALA A 169 1.93 -32.57 -3.58
C ALA A 169 2.75 -33.86 -3.66
N SER A 170 2.06 -35.00 -3.71
CA SER A 170 2.67 -36.31 -3.99
C SER A 170 2.98 -36.48 -5.48
N LYS A 171 2.16 -35.87 -6.35
CA LYS A 171 2.33 -35.84 -7.81
C LYS A 171 1.75 -34.55 -8.41
N VAL A 172 2.41 -34.00 -9.43
CA VAL A 172 1.95 -32.84 -10.20
C VAL A 172 1.85 -33.23 -11.68
N THR A 173 0.65 -33.14 -12.25
CA THR A 173 0.44 -33.35 -13.70
C THR A 173 0.33 -32.00 -14.40
N VAL A 174 1.29 -31.66 -15.25
CA VAL A 174 1.26 -30.46 -16.06
C VAL A 174 0.51 -30.73 -17.37
N VAL A 175 -0.60 -30.04 -17.58
CA VAL A 175 -1.41 -30.12 -18.80
C VAL A 175 -1.03 -28.97 -19.72
N HIS A 176 -0.58 -29.34 -20.93
CA HIS A 176 -0.27 -28.36 -21.97
C HIS A 176 -0.85 -28.77 -23.32
N ARG A 177 -1.47 -27.81 -24.02
CA ARG A 177 -2.15 -28.02 -25.30
C ARG A 177 -1.23 -28.23 -26.50
N ARG A 178 0.08 -28.13 -26.33
CA ARG A 178 1.09 -28.36 -27.38
C ARG A 178 2.04 -29.46 -26.94
N ASP A 179 2.95 -29.86 -27.81
CA ASP A 179 4.06 -30.78 -27.53
C ASP A 179 5.35 -30.07 -27.07
N GLU A 180 5.35 -28.74 -27.04
CA GLU A 180 6.46 -27.91 -26.56
C GLU A 180 5.99 -26.80 -25.60
N LEU A 181 6.89 -26.38 -24.69
CA LEU A 181 6.64 -25.29 -23.75
C LEU A 181 7.10 -23.95 -24.33
N ARG A 182 6.40 -22.86 -23.97
CA ARG A 182 6.88 -21.48 -24.15
C ARG A 182 7.86 -21.07 -23.04
N ALA A 183 7.88 -21.79 -21.92
CA ALA A 183 8.78 -21.55 -20.80
C ALA A 183 10.25 -21.48 -21.25
N SER A 184 11.02 -20.64 -20.57
CA SER A 184 12.47 -20.58 -20.70
C SER A 184 13.08 -21.97 -20.50
N LYS A 185 14.18 -22.22 -21.21
CA LYS A 185 14.84 -23.54 -21.20
C LYS A 185 15.15 -24.03 -19.78
N ILE A 186 15.65 -23.14 -18.93
CA ILE A 186 16.02 -23.49 -17.54
C ILE A 186 14.79 -23.92 -16.73
N MET A 187 13.65 -23.23 -16.89
CA MET A 187 12.42 -23.56 -16.20
C MET A 187 11.80 -24.86 -16.72
N ALA A 188 11.77 -25.04 -18.04
CA ALA A 188 11.32 -26.27 -18.67
C ALA A 188 12.17 -27.47 -18.23
N ASP A 189 13.50 -27.35 -18.25
CA ASP A 189 14.43 -28.42 -17.85
C ASP A 189 14.29 -28.73 -16.37
N ARG A 190 14.09 -27.73 -15.49
CA ARG A 190 13.83 -27.96 -14.06
C ARG A 190 12.55 -28.78 -13.86
N ALA A 191 11.45 -28.39 -14.51
CA ALA A 191 10.18 -29.09 -14.38
C ALA A 191 10.24 -30.52 -14.95
N LYS A 192 10.90 -30.71 -16.10
CA LYS A 192 11.09 -32.04 -16.72
C LYS A 192 11.96 -33.01 -15.90
N ASN A 193 12.89 -32.47 -15.11
CA ASN A 193 13.79 -33.28 -14.27
C ASN A 193 13.25 -33.54 -12.86
N ASP A 194 12.12 -32.94 -12.47
CA ASP A 194 11.49 -33.21 -11.18
C ASP A 194 10.71 -34.54 -11.26
N PRO A 195 11.04 -35.56 -10.43
CA PRO A 195 10.42 -36.88 -10.52
C PRO A 195 8.93 -36.90 -10.10
N LYS A 196 8.42 -35.82 -9.48
CA LYS A 196 7.00 -35.69 -9.14
C LYS A 196 6.17 -35.05 -10.27
N ILE A 197 6.82 -34.53 -11.31
CA ILE A 197 6.14 -33.86 -12.42
C ILE A 197 5.97 -34.82 -13.60
N GLU A 198 4.72 -34.98 -14.04
CA GLU A 198 4.39 -35.64 -15.30
C GLU A 198 3.73 -34.66 -16.27
N PHE A 199 4.00 -34.80 -17.56
CA PHE A 199 3.43 -33.93 -18.59
C PHE A 199 2.33 -34.65 -19.37
N ALA A 200 1.14 -34.05 -19.37
CA ALA A 200 0.06 -34.33 -20.29
C ALA A 200 0.15 -33.36 -21.49
N TRP A 201 0.99 -33.70 -22.46
CA TRP A 201 1.15 -32.96 -23.72
C TRP A 201 -0.08 -33.06 -24.60
N ASN A 202 -0.19 -32.14 -25.56
CA ASN A 202 -1.28 -32.08 -26.53
C ASN A 202 -2.66 -32.23 -25.89
N SER A 203 -2.84 -31.72 -24.68
CA SER A 203 -4.04 -31.95 -23.90
C SER A 203 -4.63 -30.62 -23.40
N GLU A 204 -5.95 -30.53 -23.40
CA GLU A 204 -6.72 -29.46 -22.77
C GLU A 204 -7.64 -30.04 -21.70
N VAL A 205 -8.05 -29.20 -20.75
CA VAL A 205 -9.05 -29.58 -19.75
C VAL A 205 -10.43 -29.46 -20.37
N ALA A 206 -11.15 -30.58 -20.45
CA ALA A 206 -12.49 -30.67 -21.05
C ALA A 206 -13.62 -30.70 -20.00
N GLY A 207 -13.30 -30.92 -18.73
CA GLY A 207 -14.30 -30.91 -17.65
C GLY A 207 -13.71 -31.27 -16.30
N LEU A 208 -14.45 -30.94 -15.24
CA LEU A 208 -14.03 -31.16 -13.86
C LEU A 208 -15.08 -31.96 -13.11
N ASP A 209 -14.66 -33.04 -12.46
CA ASP A 209 -15.54 -33.93 -11.73
C ASP A 209 -15.42 -33.71 -10.22
N GLY A 210 -16.56 -33.83 -9.52
CA GLY A 210 -16.61 -33.65 -8.07
C GLY A 210 -17.95 -33.13 -7.57
N ASP A 211 -18.49 -33.75 -6.51
CA ASP A 211 -19.65 -33.26 -5.78
C ASP A 211 -19.18 -32.53 -4.51
N GLY A 212 -19.19 -31.20 -4.58
CA GLY A 212 -18.72 -30.33 -3.50
C GLY A 212 -17.20 -30.15 -3.38
N LYS A 213 -16.38 -31.06 -3.90
CA LYS A 213 -14.90 -30.91 -4.03
C LYS A 213 -14.41 -31.60 -5.30
N LEU A 214 -13.34 -31.07 -5.90
CA LEU A 214 -12.69 -31.67 -7.07
C LEU A 214 -12.19 -33.09 -6.74
N SER A 215 -12.49 -34.05 -7.61
CA SER A 215 -12.03 -35.44 -7.50
C SER A 215 -11.27 -35.93 -8.72
N SER A 216 -11.51 -35.36 -9.90
CA SER A 216 -10.71 -35.64 -11.10
C SER A 216 -10.88 -34.57 -12.18
N VAL A 217 -9.95 -34.55 -13.13
CA VAL A 217 -9.90 -33.65 -14.27
C VAL A 217 -10.03 -34.48 -15.56
N ARG A 218 -11.00 -34.16 -16.41
CA ARG A 218 -11.11 -34.74 -17.76
C ARG A 218 -10.20 -33.98 -18.71
N LEU A 219 -9.29 -34.70 -19.35
CA LEU A 219 -8.42 -34.17 -20.38
C LEU A 219 -8.89 -34.64 -21.75
N ARG A 220 -8.84 -33.76 -22.75
CA ARG A 220 -9.04 -34.09 -24.15
C ARG A 220 -7.75 -33.87 -24.91
N ASP A 221 -7.33 -34.88 -25.68
CA ASP A 221 -6.22 -34.72 -26.62
C ASP A 221 -6.65 -33.81 -27.78
N VAL A 222 -5.89 -32.75 -28.03
CA VAL A 222 -6.25 -31.73 -29.03
C VAL A 222 -6.07 -32.21 -30.48
N ASN A 223 -5.32 -33.29 -30.69
CA ASN A 223 -5.06 -33.86 -32.01
C ASN A 223 -6.06 -34.98 -32.34
N THR A 224 -6.39 -35.83 -31.36
CA THR A 224 -7.26 -37.01 -31.59
C THR A 224 -8.70 -36.81 -31.12
N GLY A 225 -8.94 -35.87 -30.19
CA GLY A 225 -10.22 -35.70 -29.52
C GLY A 225 -10.53 -36.76 -28.46
N GLU A 226 -9.63 -37.70 -28.21
CA GLU A 226 -9.82 -38.72 -27.17
C GLU A 226 -9.80 -38.11 -25.77
N GLU A 227 -10.74 -38.53 -24.93
CA GLU A 227 -10.84 -38.09 -23.55
C GLU A 227 -10.31 -39.13 -22.56
N ARG A 228 -9.64 -38.65 -21.51
CA ARG A 228 -9.20 -39.47 -20.38
C ARG A 228 -9.38 -38.73 -19.06
N VAL A 229 -9.60 -39.50 -17.99
CA VAL A 229 -9.76 -38.96 -16.65
C VAL A 229 -8.43 -39.04 -15.90
N VAL A 230 -8.02 -37.93 -15.29
CA VAL A 230 -6.86 -37.85 -14.39
C VAL A 230 -7.36 -37.62 -12.97
N PRO A 231 -7.17 -38.56 -12.03
CA PRO A 231 -7.45 -38.33 -10.62
C PRO A 231 -6.64 -37.15 -10.12
N ALA A 232 -7.30 -36.17 -9.52
CA ALA A 232 -6.66 -35.01 -8.93
C ALA A 232 -7.64 -34.34 -7.98
N THR A 233 -7.15 -33.93 -6.81
CA THR A 233 -7.95 -33.17 -5.85
C THR A 233 -7.71 -31.66 -5.97
N GLY A 234 -6.63 -31.26 -6.67
CA GLY A 234 -6.29 -29.87 -6.98
C GLY A 234 -6.11 -29.62 -8.48
N LEU A 235 -6.61 -28.49 -8.96
CA LEU A 235 -6.38 -27.92 -10.29
C LEU A 235 -5.89 -26.49 -10.12
N PHE A 236 -4.71 -26.20 -10.64
CA PHE A 236 -4.09 -24.88 -10.64
C PHE A 236 -4.02 -24.33 -12.06
N VAL A 237 -4.74 -23.25 -12.33
CA VAL A 237 -4.84 -22.65 -13.67
C VAL A 237 -3.80 -21.54 -13.81
N ALA A 238 -2.67 -21.87 -14.44
CA ALA A 238 -1.50 -20.99 -14.61
C ALA A 238 -1.32 -20.55 -16.08
N ILE A 239 -2.41 -20.08 -16.71
CA ILE A 239 -2.43 -19.69 -18.14
C ILE A 239 -2.24 -18.18 -18.37
N GLY A 240 -1.87 -17.44 -17.33
CA GLY A 240 -1.58 -16.01 -17.35
C GLY A 240 -2.67 -15.17 -16.69
N HIS A 241 -2.44 -13.86 -16.64
CA HIS A 241 -3.38 -12.88 -16.10
C HIS A 241 -3.68 -11.81 -17.16
N VAL A 242 -4.65 -10.96 -16.87
CA VAL A 242 -5.05 -9.80 -17.66
C VAL A 242 -5.04 -8.60 -16.72
N PRO A 243 -4.05 -7.69 -16.81
CA PRO A 243 -4.07 -6.44 -16.06
C PRO A 243 -5.28 -5.60 -16.48
N ARG A 244 -5.94 -4.95 -15.52
CA ARG A 244 -7.14 -4.13 -15.78
C ARG A 244 -6.77 -2.72 -16.23
N SER A 245 -6.10 -2.63 -17.38
CA SER A 245 -5.56 -1.39 -17.96
C SER A 245 -6.42 -0.85 -19.13
N GLU A 246 -7.61 -1.40 -19.36
CA GLU A 246 -8.44 -1.10 -20.53
C GLU A 246 -8.84 0.38 -20.60
N LEU A 247 -9.06 1.02 -19.45
CA LEU A 247 -9.46 2.43 -19.35
C LEU A 247 -8.32 3.43 -19.54
N VAL A 248 -7.07 2.96 -19.54
CA VAL A 248 -5.87 3.81 -19.67
C VAL A 248 -5.04 3.49 -20.91
N THR A 249 -5.45 2.47 -21.66
CA THR A 249 -4.76 2.03 -22.87
C THR A 249 -4.74 3.16 -23.91
N GLY A 250 -3.56 3.45 -24.45
CA GLY A 250 -3.35 4.53 -25.42
C GLY A 250 -3.04 5.90 -24.80
N VAL A 251 -3.18 6.06 -23.48
CA VAL A 251 -2.78 7.26 -22.73
C VAL A 251 -1.61 6.95 -21.80
N ILE A 252 -1.70 5.82 -21.07
CA ILE A 252 -0.66 5.31 -20.20
C ILE A 252 0.11 4.20 -20.91
N ASP A 253 1.44 4.23 -20.82
CA ASP A 253 2.30 3.23 -21.43
C ASP A 253 2.09 1.86 -20.78
N THR A 254 1.89 0.84 -21.61
CA THR A 254 1.78 -0.57 -21.19
C THR A 254 2.81 -1.44 -21.91
N ASP A 255 3.23 -2.55 -21.30
CA ASP A 255 3.99 -3.56 -22.03
C ASP A 255 3.12 -4.35 -23.02
N ALA A 256 3.75 -5.30 -23.73
CA ALA A 256 3.08 -6.15 -24.70
C ALA A 256 2.01 -7.09 -24.09
N GLU A 257 2.01 -7.28 -22.77
CA GLU A 257 1.02 -8.09 -22.05
C GLU A 257 -0.07 -7.22 -21.39
N GLY A 258 0.03 -5.89 -21.52
CA GLY A 258 -0.94 -4.90 -21.07
C GLY A 258 -0.65 -4.32 -19.68
N TYR A 259 0.46 -4.68 -19.03
CA TYR A 259 0.80 -4.16 -17.70
C TYR A 259 1.31 -2.73 -17.79
N VAL A 260 0.79 -1.86 -16.92
CA VAL A 260 1.19 -0.45 -16.88
C VAL A 260 2.67 -0.34 -16.51
N GLN A 261 3.40 0.48 -17.26
CA GLN A 261 4.82 0.73 -17.02
C GLN A 261 5.00 1.91 -16.05
N VAL A 262 5.92 1.73 -15.09
CA VAL A 262 6.29 2.76 -14.10
C VAL A 262 7.79 3.05 -14.15
N GLN A 263 8.18 4.23 -13.65
CA GLN A 263 9.54 4.73 -13.77
C GLN A 263 10.48 4.13 -12.70
N GLY A 264 11.16 3.05 -13.07
CA GLY A 264 12.23 2.47 -12.25
C GLY A 264 11.70 1.87 -10.94
N ARG A 265 11.99 2.53 -9.81
CA ARG A 265 11.54 2.09 -8.47
C ARG A 265 10.36 2.90 -7.92
N THR A 266 9.89 3.91 -8.66
CA THR A 266 8.73 4.72 -8.28
C THR A 266 7.44 4.07 -8.79
N THR A 267 6.32 4.72 -8.52
CA THR A 267 5.00 4.37 -9.06
C THR A 267 4.53 5.30 -10.15
N ALA A 268 5.34 6.29 -10.53
CA ALA A 268 4.99 7.28 -11.54
C ALA A 268 4.89 6.63 -12.92
N THR A 269 3.84 6.99 -13.66
CA THR A 269 3.62 6.56 -15.06
C THR A 269 4.32 7.52 -16.04
N ASN A 270 4.02 7.42 -17.33
CA ASN A 270 4.43 8.40 -18.35
C ASN A 270 3.65 9.72 -18.26
N VAL A 271 2.54 9.78 -17.50
CA VAL A 271 1.72 10.99 -17.34
C VAL A 271 1.91 11.57 -15.94
N GLU A 272 2.24 12.86 -15.88
CA GLU A 272 2.49 13.57 -14.64
C GLU A 272 1.24 13.67 -13.75
N GLY A 273 1.41 13.41 -12.45
CA GLY A 273 0.32 13.29 -11.49
C GLY A 273 -0.49 11.99 -11.59
N VAL A 274 -0.07 11.02 -12.42
CA VAL A 274 -0.69 9.69 -12.50
C VAL A 274 0.29 8.62 -12.05
N PHE A 275 -0.13 7.84 -11.06
CA PHE A 275 0.64 6.77 -10.42
C PHE A 275 -0.06 5.43 -10.59
N ALA A 276 0.68 4.33 -10.60
CA ALA A 276 0.12 2.98 -10.74
C ALA A 276 0.78 1.99 -9.78
N CYS A 277 -0.01 1.08 -9.20
CA CYS A 277 0.46 0.14 -8.19
C CYS A 277 -0.32 -1.18 -8.18
N GLY A 278 0.18 -2.12 -7.35
CA GLY A 278 -0.36 -3.48 -7.25
C GLY A 278 -0.19 -4.28 -8.53
N ASP A 279 -1.07 -5.27 -8.70
CA ASP A 279 -1.02 -6.21 -9.82
C ASP A 279 -1.25 -5.56 -11.19
N LEU A 280 -1.64 -4.28 -11.25
CA LEU A 280 -1.73 -3.52 -12.51
C LEU A 280 -0.35 -3.32 -13.16
N VAL A 281 0.70 -3.23 -12.33
CA VAL A 281 2.10 -3.04 -12.76
C VAL A 281 2.98 -4.25 -12.46
N ASP A 282 2.54 -5.12 -11.55
CA ASP A 282 3.29 -6.29 -11.09
C ASP A 282 2.85 -7.58 -11.79
N ASN A 283 3.61 -8.01 -12.79
CA ASN A 283 3.44 -9.31 -13.45
C ASN A 283 4.27 -10.44 -12.80
N ARG A 284 5.02 -10.13 -11.73
CA ARG A 284 6.02 -11.04 -11.15
C ARG A 284 5.58 -11.62 -9.83
N TYR A 285 5.24 -10.79 -8.85
CA TYR A 285 4.98 -11.26 -7.48
C TYR A 285 3.49 -11.52 -7.24
N ARG A 286 2.60 -10.56 -7.58
CA ARG A 286 1.14 -10.71 -7.52
C ARG A 286 0.66 -11.26 -6.17
N GLN A 287 1.05 -10.61 -5.08
CA GLN A 287 0.64 -10.96 -3.73
C GLN A 287 -0.02 -9.77 -3.06
N ALA A 288 -0.99 -10.04 -2.18
CA ALA A 288 -1.68 -8.98 -1.43
C ALA A 288 -0.73 -8.05 -0.67
N ILE A 289 0.35 -8.61 -0.10
CA ILE A 289 1.35 -7.83 0.65
C ILE A 289 2.27 -6.98 -0.26
N THR A 290 2.63 -7.46 -1.46
CA THR A 290 3.38 -6.65 -2.43
C THR A 290 2.50 -5.55 -3.03
N ALA A 291 1.22 -5.86 -3.26
CA ALA A 291 0.22 -4.88 -3.66
C ALA A 291 0.02 -3.79 -2.59
N ALA A 292 -0.13 -4.16 -1.32
CA ALA A 292 -0.21 -3.20 -0.22
C ALA A 292 1.04 -2.30 -0.15
N GLY A 293 2.24 -2.91 -0.21
CA GLY A 293 3.51 -2.16 -0.21
C GLY A 293 3.63 -1.16 -1.37
N SER A 294 3.25 -1.54 -2.58
CA SER A 294 3.25 -0.62 -3.73
C SER A 294 2.14 0.44 -3.66
N GLY A 295 1.00 0.14 -3.02
CA GLY A 295 -0.03 1.14 -2.70
C GLY A 295 0.47 2.23 -1.76
N CYS A 296 1.24 1.86 -0.73
CA CYS A 296 1.95 2.80 0.13
C CYS A 296 2.91 3.69 -0.68
N ALA A 297 3.75 3.09 -1.53
CA ALA A 297 4.66 3.84 -2.38
C ALA A 297 3.91 4.85 -3.29
N ALA A 298 2.77 4.45 -3.87
CA ALA A 298 1.96 5.32 -4.72
C ALA A 298 1.38 6.52 -3.98
N ALA A 299 0.92 6.33 -2.74
CA ALA A 299 0.43 7.45 -1.93
C ALA A 299 1.56 8.45 -1.58
N LEU A 300 2.76 7.95 -1.28
CA LEU A 300 3.92 8.80 -0.98
C LEU A 300 4.42 9.56 -2.21
N ASP A 301 4.49 8.89 -3.37
CA ASP A 301 4.85 9.54 -4.63
C ASP A 301 3.82 10.60 -5.02
N ALA A 302 2.52 10.31 -4.86
CA ALA A 302 1.45 11.26 -5.09
C ALA A 302 1.50 12.45 -4.13
N GLN A 303 1.80 12.21 -2.85
CA GLN A 303 1.98 13.26 -1.87
C GLN A 303 3.15 14.19 -2.27
N HIS A 304 4.33 13.64 -2.57
CA HIS A 304 5.47 14.45 -2.98
C HIS A 304 5.18 15.29 -4.23
N TYR A 305 4.44 14.73 -5.19
CA TYR A 305 3.99 15.48 -6.37
C TYR A 305 3.06 16.64 -6.00
N LEU A 306 2.08 16.40 -5.12
CA LEU A 306 1.14 17.43 -4.67
C LEU A 306 1.83 18.53 -3.86
N ASP A 307 2.78 18.18 -3.00
CA ASP A 307 3.59 19.12 -2.22
C ASP A 307 4.42 19.99 -3.17
N ALA A 308 5.11 19.39 -4.15
CA ALA A 308 5.89 20.14 -5.15
C ALA A 308 5.02 21.07 -6.00
N LEU A 309 3.79 20.65 -6.34
CA LEU A 309 2.83 21.49 -7.06
C LEU A 309 2.36 22.67 -6.19
N ALA A 310 2.12 22.45 -4.89
CA ALA A 310 1.77 23.52 -3.95
C ALA A 310 2.94 24.49 -3.73
N ASP A 311 4.17 24.01 -3.64
CA ASP A 311 5.37 24.84 -3.54
C ASP A 311 5.58 25.70 -4.80
N ALA A 312 5.34 25.14 -5.98
CA ALA A 312 5.41 25.89 -7.24
C ALA A 312 4.31 26.97 -7.34
N GLU A 313 3.08 26.64 -6.93
CA GLU A 313 1.97 27.60 -6.82
C GLU A 313 2.30 28.71 -5.78
N GLY A 314 2.90 28.35 -4.65
CA GLY A 314 3.30 29.25 -3.57
C GLY A 314 4.48 30.16 -3.93
N ALA A 315 5.51 29.64 -4.61
CA ALA A 315 6.64 30.42 -5.10
C ALA A 315 6.20 31.44 -6.16
N ALA A 316 5.29 31.04 -7.06
CA ALA A 316 4.69 31.96 -8.02
C ALA A 316 3.85 33.08 -7.37
N ALA A 317 3.35 32.86 -6.14
CA ALA A 317 2.63 33.87 -5.35
C ALA A 317 3.55 34.72 -4.44
N ALA A 318 4.67 34.16 -3.98
CA ALA A 318 5.61 34.79 -3.05
C ALA A 318 6.56 35.80 -3.71
N ASP A 319 6.79 35.73 -5.03
CA ASP A 319 7.51 36.75 -5.82
C ASP A 319 6.81 38.14 -5.84
N GLY A 320 5.78 38.36 -5.01
CA GLY A 320 4.96 39.56 -4.95
C GLY A 320 5.03 40.42 -3.68
N VAL A 321 5.74 40.04 -2.61
CA VAL A 321 5.73 40.86 -1.36
C VAL A 321 7.04 40.73 -0.57
N ASP A 322 7.72 41.85 -0.31
CA ASP A 322 8.95 41.95 0.48
C ASP A 322 8.77 43.05 1.54
N GLU A 323 8.88 42.74 2.84
CA GLU A 323 9.39 43.65 3.88
C GLU A 323 9.64 42.94 5.22
N VAL A 324 10.77 43.26 5.85
CA VAL A 324 11.36 42.63 7.04
C VAL A 324 11.42 43.65 8.18
N ILE A 325 11.16 43.27 9.44
CA ILE A 325 11.48 44.09 10.63
C ILE A 325 12.12 43.22 11.73
N ALA A 326 13.21 43.73 12.30
CA ALA A 326 14.04 43.13 13.35
C ALA A 326 13.74 43.69 14.75
N VAL A 327 14.06 42.95 15.83
CA VAL A 327 14.03 43.44 17.23
C VAL A 327 15.20 42.88 18.07
N GLU A 328 15.76 43.72 18.94
CA GLU A 328 16.93 43.52 19.84
C GLU A 328 16.60 42.87 21.22
N GLU A 329 17.62 42.26 21.86
CA GLU A 329 17.57 41.47 23.11
C GLU A 329 17.91 42.24 24.42
N THR A 330 17.47 41.69 25.58
CA THR A 330 17.86 42.06 26.96
C THR A 330 17.99 40.77 27.81
N PRO A 331 18.85 40.68 28.86
CA PRO A 331 19.48 39.40 29.26
C PRO A 331 18.71 38.56 30.31
N ALA A 332 18.90 37.24 30.17
CA ALA A 332 18.13 36.15 30.76
C ALA A 332 18.47 35.74 32.21
N ALA A 333 17.44 35.27 32.92
CA ALA A 333 17.57 34.46 34.12
C ALA A 333 17.94 33.00 33.78
N ALA A 334 18.72 32.34 34.64
CA ALA A 334 19.28 31.02 34.39
C ALA A 334 18.22 29.90 34.32
N ALA A 335 18.31 29.05 33.27
CA ALA A 335 17.46 27.88 33.04
C ALA A 335 17.56 26.82 34.14
N PRO A 336 16.47 26.08 34.43
CA PRO A 336 16.54 24.86 35.23
C PRO A 336 17.28 23.73 34.50
N ALA A 337 18.01 22.90 35.26
CA ALA A 337 18.77 21.76 34.75
C ALA A 337 17.93 20.48 34.59
N GLU A 338 16.67 20.50 35.03
CA GLU A 338 15.73 19.38 34.91
C GLU A 338 14.54 19.79 34.03
N PRO A 339 13.93 18.85 33.27
CA PRO A 339 12.74 19.13 32.50
C PRO A 339 11.58 19.61 33.38
N VAL A 340 10.91 20.67 32.96
CA VAL A 340 9.82 21.28 33.72
C VAL A 340 8.47 20.78 33.19
N PRO A 341 7.58 20.20 34.02
CA PRO A 341 6.22 19.90 33.57
C PRO A 341 5.44 21.21 33.40
N ALA A 342 4.72 21.35 32.28
CA ALA A 342 3.83 22.47 32.04
C ALA A 342 2.40 22.00 31.75
N THR A 343 1.45 22.85 32.15
CA THR A 343 0.02 22.71 31.86
C THR A 343 -0.46 23.92 31.07
N GLU A 344 -1.72 23.91 30.62
CA GLU A 344 -2.38 25.08 30.03
C GLU A 344 -2.20 26.36 30.86
N ASP A 345 -2.30 26.26 32.19
CA ASP A 345 -2.17 27.41 33.10
C ASP A 345 -0.74 27.92 33.24
N THR A 346 0.27 27.04 33.14
CA THR A 346 1.68 27.42 33.36
C THR A 346 2.45 27.65 32.06
N PHE A 347 1.90 27.26 30.91
CA PHE A 347 2.58 27.33 29.62
C PHE A 347 3.06 28.74 29.25
N GLN A 348 2.25 29.75 29.58
CA GLN A 348 2.59 31.15 29.31
C GLN A 348 3.87 31.58 30.04
N ASP A 349 4.04 31.16 31.29
CA ASP A 349 5.19 31.54 32.10
C ASP A 349 6.39 30.63 31.84
N GLU A 350 6.16 29.34 31.60
CA GLU A 350 7.22 28.35 31.43
C GLU A 350 7.83 28.36 30.01
N VAL A 351 7.05 28.73 28.99
CA VAL A 351 7.45 28.66 27.58
C VAL A 351 7.46 30.03 26.93
N ILE A 352 6.31 30.74 26.94
CA ILE A 352 6.14 31.96 26.13
C ILE A 352 6.98 33.13 26.66
N LYS A 353 7.01 33.32 27.98
CA LYS A 353 7.79 34.38 28.64
C LYS A 353 9.23 33.96 28.95
N SER A 354 9.70 32.83 28.43
CA SER A 354 11.06 32.38 28.74
C SER A 354 12.10 33.24 28.04
N ASP A 355 13.06 33.76 28.80
CA ASP A 355 14.18 34.57 28.28
C ASP A 355 15.25 33.75 27.55
N ILE A 356 15.08 32.43 27.50
CA ILE A 356 15.99 31.48 26.85
C ILE A 356 15.16 30.57 25.92
N PRO A 357 15.79 29.95 24.92
CA PRO A 357 15.09 28.98 24.08
C PRO A 357 14.50 27.82 24.89
N VAL A 358 13.31 27.38 24.49
CA VAL A 358 12.56 26.31 25.17
C VAL A 358 12.23 25.19 24.19
N VAL A 359 12.44 23.95 24.59
CA VAL A 359 11.98 22.77 23.86
C VAL A 359 10.80 22.18 24.60
N VAL A 360 9.63 22.19 23.96
CA VAL A 360 8.40 21.59 24.49
C VAL A 360 8.25 20.19 23.90
N ASP A 361 8.40 19.17 24.75
CA ASP A 361 8.08 17.77 24.44
C ASP A 361 6.61 17.50 24.75
N PHE A 362 5.82 17.31 23.70
CA PHE A 362 4.43 16.86 23.78
C PHE A 362 4.39 15.33 23.81
N TRP A 363 3.89 14.77 24.90
CA TRP A 363 3.96 13.33 25.19
C TRP A 363 2.67 12.80 25.82
N ALA A 364 2.56 11.47 25.95
CA ALA A 364 1.51 10.81 26.73
C ALA A 364 2.03 9.52 27.38
N THR A 365 1.40 9.07 28.47
CA THR A 365 1.85 7.90 29.25
C THR A 365 1.85 6.59 28.45
N TRP A 366 0.88 6.41 27.55
CA TRP A 366 0.73 5.24 26.69
C TRP A 366 1.72 5.23 25.51
N CYS A 367 2.31 6.38 25.16
CA CYS A 367 3.18 6.53 24.00
C CYS A 367 4.56 5.86 24.18
N GLY A 368 4.77 4.76 23.46
CA GLY A 368 6.04 4.01 23.46
C GLY A 368 7.27 4.83 23.04
N PRO A 369 7.25 5.53 21.89
CA PRO A 369 8.36 6.37 21.45
C PRO A 369 8.66 7.53 22.41
N CYS A 370 7.63 8.10 23.07
CA CYS A 370 7.80 9.14 24.08
C CYS A 370 8.62 8.62 25.28
N ARG A 371 8.32 7.40 25.76
CA ARG A 371 9.12 6.76 26.82
C ARG A 371 10.57 6.48 26.40
N ALA A 372 10.82 6.23 25.12
CA ALA A 372 12.16 5.98 24.59
C ALA A 372 13.00 7.25 24.50
N VAL A 373 12.39 8.40 24.16
CA VAL A 373 13.10 9.68 24.03
C VAL A 373 13.23 10.45 25.34
N ALA A 374 12.30 10.25 26.28
CA ALA A 374 12.29 10.93 27.58
C ALA A 374 13.64 10.95 28.32
N PRO A 375 14.36 9.82 28.55
CA PRO A 375 15.64 9.86 29.25
C PRO A 375 16.73 10.63 28.47
N LEU A 376 16.63 10.67 27.14
CA LEU A 376 17.58 11.43 26.31
C LEU A 376 17.34 12.93 26.43
N LEU A 377 16.08 13.37 26.48
CA LEU A 377 15.71 14.75 26.75
C LEU A 377 16.08 15.17 28.18
N ASP A 378 15.98 14.27 29.16
CA ASP A 378 16.40 14.53 30.54
C ASP A 378 17.91 14.76 30.62
N GLU A 379 18.72 13.92 29.95
CA GLU A 379 20.17 14.11 29.86
C GLU A 379 20.54 15.41 29.12
N LEU A 380 19.86 15.72 28.01
CA LEU A 380 20.10 16.96 27.26
C LEU A 380 19.68 18.20 28.06
N ALA A 381 18.61 18.15 28.86
CA ALA A 381 18.24 19.24 29.74
C ALA A 381 19.36 19.59 30.74
N GLN A 382 20.10 18.57 31.22
CA GLN A 382 21.25 18.77 32.10
C GLN A 382 22.47 19.31 31.34
N GLU A 383 22.77 18.77 30.15
CA GLU A 383 23.91 19.19 29.33
C GLU A 383 23.79 20.64 28.84
N TYR A 384 22.56 21.09 28.56
CA TYR A 384 22.26 22.44 28.05
C TYR A 384 21.73 23.39 29.13
N ALA A 385 21.85 23.01 30.41
CA ALA A 385 21.42 23.83 31.54
C ALA A 385 21.99 25.25 31.45
N GLY A 386 21.13 26.23 31.66
CA GLY A 386 21.46 27.66 31.54
C GLY A 386 21.46 28.23 30.12
N LYS A 387 21.38 27.39 29.07
CA LYS A 387 21.31 27.84 27.67
C LYS A 387 19.96 27.56 27.03
N LEU A 388 19.37 26.41 27.34
CA LEU A 388 18.11 25.96 26.77
C LEU A 388 17.31 25.22 27.85
N LYS A 389 15.99 25.39 27.83
CA LYS A 389 15.06 24.81 28.79
C LYS A 389 14.25 23.70 28.14
N VAL A 390 14.11 22.55 28.79
CA VAL A 390 13.20 21.49 28.34
C VAL A 390 11.91 21.55 29.16
N VAL A 391 10.77 21.55 28.48
CA VAL A 391 9.42 21.56 29.07
C VAL A 391 8.65 20.34 28.57
N LYS A 392 7.89 19.70 29.45
CA LYS A 392 7.08 18.52 29.12
C LYS A 392 5.59 18.83 29.25
N VAL A 393 4.82 18.54 28.20
CA VAL A 393 3.37 18.72 28.17
C VAL A 393 2.71 17.38 27.90
N ASP A 394 1.92 16.89 28.86
CA ASP A 394 1.07 15.72 28.67
C ASP A 394 -0.14 16.11 27.81
N THR A 395 -0.25 15.53 26.62
CA THR A 395 -1.32 15.84 25.66
C THR A 395 -2.68 15.30 26.09
N ASP A 396 -2.73 14.23 26.89
CA ASP A 396 -3.99 13.69 27.40
C ASP A 396 -4.60 14.65 28.44
N ALA A 397 -3.74 15.31 29.24
CA ALA A 397 -4.15 16.28 30.24
C ALA A 397 -4.37 17.69 29.68
N ASN A 398 -3.72 18.05 28.57
CA ASN A 398 -3.73 19.40 27.98
C ASN A 398 -4.06 19.38 26.47
N PRO A 399 -5.22 18.83 26.06
CA PRO A 399 -5.54 18.61 24.65
C PRO A 399 -5.76 19.90 23.86
N GLN A 400 -6.21 20.99 24.50
CA GLN A 400 -6.42 22.27 23.81
C GLN A 400 -5.09 22.94 23.50
N LEU A 401 -4.15 22.88 24.45
CA LEU A 401 -2.78 23.35 24.24
C LEU A 401 -2.07 22.58 23.12
N ALA A 402 -2.20 21.25 23.11
CA ALA A 402 -1.64 20.42 22.04
C ALA A 402 -2.23 20.79 20.66
N ALA A 403 -3.55 21.00 20.58
CA ALA A 403 -4.23 21.42 19.36
C ALA A 403 -3.80 22.82 18.90
N ALA A 404 -3.63 23.78 19.82
CA ALA A 404 -3.20 25.14 19.52
C ALA A 404 -1.82 25.21 18.85
N TYR A 405 -0.95 24.23 19.12
CA TYR A 405 0.37 24.10 18.52
C TYR A 405 0.45 23.03 17.42
N GLY A 406 -0.70 22.61 16.88
CA GLY A 406 -0.77 21.71 15.73
C GLY A 406 -0.26 20.29 15.99
N VAL A 407 -0.26 19.83 17.24
CA VAL A 407 0.26 18.51 17.61
C VAL A 407 -0.75 17.42 17.21
N THR A 408 -0.47 16.73 16.10
CA THR A 408 -1.30 15.64 15.57
C THR A 408 -0.69 14.25 15.78
N SER A 409 0.56 14.19 16.27
CA SER A 409 1.25 12.95 16.63
C SER A 409 2.27 13.20 17.74
N ILE A 410 2.60 12.16 18.51
CA ILE A 410 3.53 12.26 19.65
C ILE A 410 4.61 11.16 19.58
N PRO A 411 5.85 11.42 20.06
CA PRO A 411 6.30 12.68 20.63
C PRO A 411 6.46 13.75 19.54
N THR A 412 6.08 14.99 19.86
CA THR A 412 6.39 16.17 19.03
C THR A 412 7.17 17.15 19.89
N MET A 413 8.30 17.61 19.37
CA MET A 413 9.16 18.59 20.03
C MET A 413 9.05 19.91 19.28
N ASN A 414 8.44 20.90 19.92
CA ASN A 414 8.40 22.28 19.42
C ASN A 414 9.49 23.09 20.10
N PHE A 415 10.31 23.77 19.32
CA PHE A 415 11.40 24.62 19.76
C PHE A 415 10.92 26.07 19.70
N PHE A 416 11.03 26.77 20.83
CA PHE A 416 10.61 28.14 21.00
C PHE A 416 11.82 29.05 21.20
N LYS A 417 11.80 30.24 20.59
CA LYS A 417 12.76 31.33 20.83
C LYS A 417 11.96 32.65 20.82
N GLY A 418 12.10 33.46 21.88
CA GLY A 418 11.30 34.69 22.02
C GLY A 418 9.78 34.46 22.12
N GLY A 419 9.35 33.29 22.60
CA GLY A 419 7.93 32.93 22.72
C GLY A 419 7.27 32.41 21.44
N GLU A 420 8.00 32.32 20.32
CA GLU A 420 7.49 31.82 19.04
C GLU A 420 8.10 30.46 18.69
N VAL A 421 7.34 29.60 18.01
CA VAL A 421 7.84 28.31 17.52
C VAL A 421 8.77 28.57 16.32
N VAL A 422 10.05 28.28 16.49
CA VAL A 422 11.06 28.40 15.43
C VAL A 422 11.31 27.08 14.71
N LYS A 423 10.98 25.95 15.33
CA LYS A 423 11.14 24.61 14.74
C LYS A 423 10.19 23.60 15.37
N SER A 424 9.74 22.64 14.58
CA SER A 424 8.95 21.49 15.07
C SER A 424 9.54 20.20 14.54
N VAL A 425 9.67 19.20 15.42
CA VAL A 425 10.18 17.87 15.07
C VAL A 425 9.22 16.82 15.57
N VAL A 426 8.72 16.01 14.65
CA VAL A 426 7.81 14.91 14.94
C VAL A 426 8.58 13.59 15.03
N GLY A 427 8.26 12.80 16.06
CA GLY A 427 8.79 11.47 16.31
C GLY A 427 10.07 11.44 17.14
N ALA A 428 10.36 10.27 17.71
CA ALA A 428 11.57 10.06 18.51
C ALA A 428 12.84 10.15 17.64
N LYS A 429 13.88 10.78 18.17
CA LYS A 429 15.19 10.94 17.52
C LYS A 429 16.30 10.45 18.45
N PRO A 430 17.42 9.94 17.91
CA PRO A 430 18.59 9.60 18.73
C PRO A 430 19.25 10.86 19.30
N LYS A 431 19.91 10.74 20.46
CA LYS A 431 20.51 11.87 21.20
C LYS A 431 21.41 12.80 20.35
N PRO A 432 22.29 12.31 19.45
CA PRO A 432 23.11 13.21 18.63
C PRO A 432 22.29 14.09 17.67
N ALA A 433 21.16 13.58 17.17
CA ALA A 433 20.28 14.37 16.30
C ALA A 433 19.50 15.41 17.11
N LEU A 434 19.09 15.09 18.34
CA LEU A 434 18.48 16.05 19.26
C LEU A 434 19.47 17.15 19.67
N ALA A 435 20.71 16.78 20.00
CA ALA A 435 21.77 17.74 20.32
C ALA A 435 22.02 18.72 19.15
N ALA A 436 22.10 18.22 17.92
CA ALA A 436 22.26 19.07 16.73
C ALA A 436 21.09 20.06 16.56
N LEU A 437 19.86 19.64 16.87
CA LEU A 437 18.69 20.52 16.85
C LEU A 437 18.75 21.59 17.96
N PHE A 438 19.25 21.23 19.14
CA PHE A 438 19.43 22.17 20.25
C PHE A 438 20.49 23.22 19.87
N ASP A 439 21.61 22.78 19.31
CA ASP A 439 22.69 23.66 18.83
C ASP A 439 22.21 24.61 17.72
N GLU A 440 21.38 24.12 16.80
CA GLU A 440 20.82 24.93 15.71
C GLU A 440 19.90 26.05 16.23
N VAL A 441 19.11 25.79 17.27
CA VAL A 441 18.22 26.80 17.86
C VAL A 441 18.98 27.82 18.72
N LEU A 442 20.12 27.39 19.28
CA LEU A 442 21.02 28.24 20.06
C LEU A 442 21.95 29.11 19.20
N ALA A 443 22.18 28.74 17.94
CA ALA A 443 22.82 29.58 16.94
C ALA A 443 21.94 30.80 16.60
#